data_AF-A0A117MHT8-F1
#
_entry.id   AF-A0A117MHT8-F1
#
_cell.length_a   1.000
_cell.length_b   1.000
_cell.length_c   1.000
_cell.angle_alpha   90.00
_cell.angle_beta   90.00
_cell.angle_gamma   90.00
#
_symmetry.space_group_name_H-M   'P 1'
#
loop_
_entity.id
_entity.type
_entity.pdbx_description
1 polymer ?
#
loop_
_entity_poly.entity_id
_entity_poly.type
_entity_poly.pdbx_seq_one_letter_code
_entity_poly.pdbx_strand_id
1 'polypeptide(L)' 'MKRTTITYGLAASAIVIAAASGLLAAALIPLWAAETAIVIAFPALVIFLGLWWRAPGGEEDIPFIGY' A
#
# COMPACT_ATOMS: atom_id res chain seq x y z
N MET A 1 -6.02 -1.16 15.62
CA MET A 1 -5.68 -2.52 15.11
C MET A 1 -4.63 -3.15 15.99
N LYS A 2 -4.62 -4.49 16.15
CA LYS A 2 -3.52 -5.18 16.86
C LYS A 2 -2.22 -4.98 16.08
N ARG A 3 -1.08 -4.88 16.79
CA ARG A 3 0.25 -4.70 16.16
C ARG A 3 0.56 -5.78 15.12
N THR A 4 0.17 -7.02 15.38
CA THR A 4 0.30 -8.15 14.44
C THR A 4 -0.47 -7.92 13.14
N THR A 5 -1.71 -7.43 13.21
CA THR A 5 -2.51 -7.08 12.03
C THR A 5 -1.85 -6.00 11.19
N ILE A 6 -1.28 -4.97 11.83
CA ILE A 6 -0.55 -3.90 11.14
C ILE A 6 0.69 -4.46 10.43
N THR A 7 1.49 -5.27 11.13
CA THR A 7 2.69 -5.88 10.55
C THR A 7 2.38 -6.79 9.37
N TYR A 8 1.37 -7.66 9.49
CA TYR A 8 1.00 -8.56 8.39
C TYR A 8 0.42 -7.81 7.20
N GLY A 9 -0.44 -6.82 7.43
CA GLY A 9 -1.00 -6.00 6.36
C GLY A 9 0.06 -5.20 5.61
N LEU A 10 1.01 -4.61 6.33
CA LEU A 10 2.15 -3.90 5.76
C LEU A 10 3.04 -4.85 4.94
N ALA A 11 3.40 -6.01 5.50
CA ALA A 11 4.26 -6.97 4.82
C ALA A 11 3.60 -7.53 3.55
N ALA A 12 2.35 -7.94 3.62
CA ALA A 12 1.63 -8.50 2.48
C ALA A 12 1.51 -7.48 1.33
N SER A 13 1.10 -6.24 1.63
CA SER A 13 0.97 -5.19 0.61
C SER A 13 2.32 -4.82 -0.02
N ALA A 14 3.38 -4.68 0.79
CA ALA A 14 4.72 -4.41 0.28
C ALA A 14 5.26 -5.55 -0.61
N ILE A 15 5.03 -6.81 -0.22
CA ILE A 15 5.44 -7.98 -1.02
C ILE A 15 4.73 -7.99 -2.37
N VAL A 16 3.43 -7.73 -2.42
CA VAL A 16 2.68 -7.71 -3.68
C VAL A 16 3.23 -6.63 -4.62
N ILE A 17 3.48 -5.42 -4.11
CA ILE A 17 4.04 -4.31 -4.90
C ILE A 17 5.44 -4.66 -5.43
N ALA A 18 6.31 -5.18 -4.56
CA ALA A 18 7.67 -5.57 -4.93
C ALA A 18 7.67 -6.72 -5.96
N ALA A 19 6.81 -7.73 -5.77
CA ALA A 19 6.69 -8.86 -6.67
C ALA A 19 6.13 -8.43 -8.04
N ALA A 20 5.05 -7.64 -8.09
CA ALA A 20 4.49 -7.12 -9.33
C ALA A 20 5.53 -6.29 -10.11
N SER A 21 6.26 -5.42 -9.42
CA SER A 21 7.32 -4.60 -10.02
C SER A 21 8.47 -5.47 -10.56
N GLY A 22 8.92 -6.47 -9.80
CA GLY A 22 9.98 -7.38 -10.20
C GLY A 22 9.59 -8.28 -11.37
N LEU A 23 8.36 -8.82 -11.37
CA LEU A 23 7.84 -9.63 -12.47
C LEU A 23 7.67 -8.81 -13.75
N LEU A 24 7.22 -7.55 -13.64
CA LEU A 24 7.15 -6.64 -14.79
C LEU A 24 8.55 -6.33 -15.35
N ALA A 25 9.51 -6.01 -14.48
CA ALA A 25 10.90 -5.74 -14.89
C ALA A 25 11.56 -6.95 -15.55
N ALA A 26 11.19 -8.17 -15.15
CA ALA A 26 11.63 -9.41 -15.76
C ALA A 26 10.82 -9.81 -17.01
N ALA A 27 9.87 -8.99 -17.46
CA ALA A 27 8.96 -9.26 -18.57
C ALA A 27 8.14 -10.57 -18.41
N LEU A 28 7.87 -10.98 -17.17
CA LEU A 28 7.13 -12.21 -16.84
C LEU A 28 5.62 -11.99 -16.77
N ILE A 29 5.17 -10.74 -16.61
CA ILE A 29 3.75 -10.35 -16.63
C ILE A 29 3.56 -9.09 -17.49
N PRO A 30 2.38 -8.91 -18.11
CA PRO A 30 2.06 -7.69 -18.85
C PRO A 30 1.83 -6.49 -17.92
N LEU A 31 2.00 -5.28 -18.45
CA LEU A 31 1.85 -4.02 -17.70
C LEU A 31 0.53 -3.93 -16.92
N TRP A 32 -0.60 -4.25 -17.58
CA TRP A 32 -1.91 -4.17 -16.96
C TRP A 32 -2.05 -5.06 -15.72
N ALA A 33 -1.38 -6.22 -15.70
CA ALA A 33 -1.42 -7.13 -14.56
C ALA A 33 -0.62 -6.57 -13.37
N ALA A 34 0.54 -5.96 -13.65
CA ALA A 34 1.36 -5.30 -12.64
C ALA A 34 0.63 -4.08 -12.04
N GLU A 35 0.05 -3.23 -12.90
CA GLU A 35 -0.70 -2.05 -12.48
C GLU A 35 -1.92 -2.43 -11.63
N THR A 36 -2.69 -3.45 -12.05
CA THR A 36 -3.84 -3.95 -11.28
C THR A 36 -3.43 -4.38 -9.88
N ALA A 37 -2.35 -5.15 -9.75
CA ALA A 37 -1.83 -5.60 -8.46
C ALA A 37 -1.40 -4.42 -7.58
N ILE A 38 -0.71 -3.43 -8.15
CA ILE A 38 -0.22 -2.25 -7.42
C ILE A 38 -1.38 -1.35 -6.99
N VAL A 39 -2.36 -1.09 -7.86
CA VAL A 39 -3.54 -0.25 -7.55
C VAL A 39 -4.35 -0.83 -6.39
N ILE A 40 -4.42 -2.16 -6.26
CA ILE A 40 -5.10 -2.83 -5.13
C ILE A 40 -4.23 -2.83 -3.87
N ALA A 41 -2.94 -3.13 -4.01
CA ALA A 41 -2.04 -3.28 -2.86
C ALA A 41 -1.63 -1.94 -2.22
N PHE A 42 -1.56 -0.86 -3.00
CA PHE A 42 -1.12 0.45 -2.52
C PHE A 42 -2.06 1.07 -1.48
N PRO A 43 -3.40 1.12 -1.66
CA PRO A 43 -4.31 1.57 -0.61
C PRO A 43 -4.17 0.76 0.69
N ALA A 44 -4.00 -0.57 0.57
CA ALA A 44 -3.75 -1.42 1.72
C ALA A 44 -2.44 -1.06 2.42
N LEU A 45 -1.36 -0.81 1.67
CA LEU A 45 -0.08 -0.33 2.22
C LEU A 45 -0.26 0.98 2.98
N VAL A 46 -0.96 1.97 2.40
CA VAL A 46 -1.20 3.28 3.02
C VAL A 46 -1.93 3.15 4.35
N ILE A 47 -2.96 2.31 4.41
CA ILE A 47 -3.65 1.99 5.65
C ILE A 47 -2.64 1.38 6.63
N PHE A 48 -1.95 0.31 6.26
CA PHE A 48 -1.08 -0.40 7.21
C PHE A 48 0.25 0.29 7.54
N LEU A 49 0.60 1.40 6.89
CA LEU A 49 1.70 2.27 7.32
C LEU A 49 1.42 2.94 8.68
N GLY A 50 0.15 2.99 9.12
CA GLY A 50 -0.22 3.52 10.43
C GLY A 50 0.06 5.02 10.58
N LEU A 51 0.12 5.76 9.46
CA LEU A 51 0.39 7.20 9.44
C LEU A 51 -0.71 8.02 10.12
N TRP A 52 -1.92 7.45 10.27
CA TRP A 52 -3.02 8.08 11.02
C TRP A 52 -2.66 8.41 12.48
N TRP A 53 -1.63 7.77 13.07
CA TRP A 53 -1.17 8.07 14.42
C TRP A 53 -0.20 9.26 14.49
N ARG A 54 0.25 9.78 13.34
CA ARG A 54 1.11 10.97 13.26
C ARG A 54 0.36 12.23 12.83
N ALA A 55 -0.94 12.14 12.54
CA ALA A 55 -1.75 13.32 12.25
C ALA A 55 -1.81 14.23 13.50
N PRO A 56 -1.42 15.52 13.42
CA PRO A 56 -1.58 16.46 14.52
C PRO A 56 -3.06 16.53 14.90
N GLY A 57 -3.38 16.31 16.17
CA GLY A 57 -4.77 16.18 16.65
C GLY A 57 -5.58 17.48 16.69
N GLY A 58 -5.35 18.43 15.78
CA GLY A 58 -5.96 19.76 15.83
C GLY A 58 -6.25 20.42 14.49
N GLU A 59 -5.61 20.01 13.40
CA GLU A 59 -5.94 20.51 12.06
C GLU A 59 -6.28 19.30 11.18
N GLU A 60 -7.39 19.40 10.46
CA GLU A 60 -7.82 18.41 9.48
C GLU A 60 -6.79 18.37 8.34
N ASP A 61 -5.68 17.66 8.56
CA ASP A 61 -4.71 17.39 7.51
C ASP A 61 -5.39 16.48 6.48
N ILE A 62 -5.66 17.10 5.33
CA ILE A 62 -6.48 16.70 4.20
C ILE A 62 -6.41 15.21 3.79
N PRO A 63 -7.50 14.70 3.21
CA PRO A 63 -7.78 13.28 3.11
C PRO A 63 -6.89 12.65 2.05
N PHE A 64 -6.21 11.56 2.38
CA PHE A 64 -5.50 10.72 1.41
C PHE A 64 -6.42 10.14 0.30
N ILE A 65 -7.74 10.38 0.37
CA ILE A 65 -8.77 10.04 -0.62
C ILE A 65 -9.54 11.33 -0.93
N GLY A 66 -9.08 12.12 -1.90
CA GLY A 66 -9.79 13.34 -2.27
C GLY A 66 -8.95 14.41 -2.96
N TYR A 67 -8.16 14.02 -3.97
CA TYR A 67 -7.77 14.87 -5.10
C TYR A 67 -7.64 13.98 -6.33
#